data_AF-A0A9E5EY13-F1
#
_entry.id   AF-A0A9E5EY13-F1
#
_cell.length_a   1.000
_cell.length_b   1.000
_cell.length_c   1.000
_cell.angle_alpha   90.00
_cell.angle_beta   90.00
_cell.angle_gamma   90.00
#
_symmetry.space_group_name_H-M   'P 1'
#
loop_
_entity.id
_entity.type
_entity.pdbx_description
1 polymer ?
#
loop_
_entity_poly.entity_id
_entity_poly.type
_entity_poly.pdbx_seq_one_letter_code
_entity_poly.pdbx_strand_id
1 'polypeptide(L)'
;MKHGCWMGRTEVSVGQFKRFALESKYVTDAEKSDGKTQCFDMEWDGYRWGGKVVHPWKPMPGKSWRDPNWGFPNRDVFPMVSVSYNDMNAFCRWLT
;
A
#
# COMPACT_ATOMS: atom_id res chain seq x y z
N MET A 1 -3.24 -5.05 -35.83
CA MET A 1 -1.93 -4.47 -35.41
C MET A 1 -1.62 -5.00 -34.02
N LYS A 2 -0.40 -5.45 -33.74
CA LYS A 2 0.03 -5.72 -32.36
C LYS A 2 0.59 -4.42 -31.81
N HIS A 3 -0.07 -3.83 -30.82
CA HIS A 3 0.49 -2.71 -30.08
C HIS A 3 1.43 -3.27 -29.01
N GLY A 4 2.71 -2.92 -29.10
CA GLY A 4 3.67 -3.21 -28.04
C GLY A 4 3.49 -2.23 -26.89
N CYS A 5 3.72 -2.69 -25.66
CA CYS A 5 3.74 -1.84 -24.47
C CYS A 5 4.99 -2.14 -23.63
N TRP A 6 5.38 -1.17 -22.81
CA TRP A 6 6.39 -1.33 -21.77
C TRP A 6 5.71 -1.60 -20.43
N MET A 7 6.37 -2.36 -19.57
CA MET A 7 5.90 -2.69 -18.23
C MET A 7 7.06 -2.51 -17.25
N GLY A 8 6.75 -2.06 -16.03
CA GLY A 8 7.73 -2.02 -14.95
C GLY A 8 8.33 -3.41 -14.72
N ARG A 9 9.67 -3.48 -14.58
CA ARG A 9 10.36 -4.75 -14.31
C ARG A 9 10.08 -5.28 -12.90
N THR A 10 9.80 -4.37 -11.98
CA THR A 10 9.50 -4.64 -10.56
C THR A 10 8.29 -3.82 -10.14
N GLU A 11 7.77 -4.11 -8.95
CA GLU A 11 6.82 -3.26 -8.27
C GLU A 11 7.38 -1.85 -8.04
N VAL A 12 6.47 -0.89 -7.86
CA VAL A 12 6.83 0.46 -7.42
C VAL A 12 7.34 0.38 -5.99
N SER A 13 8.53 0.92 -5.77
CA SER A 13 9.15 0.98 -4.46
C SER A 13 8.65 2.17 -3.64
N VAL A 14 8.77 2.07 -2.30
CA VAL A 14 8.47 3.17 -1.38
C VAL A 14 9.25 4.43 -1.75
N GLY A 15 10.52 4.32 -2.16
CA GLY A 15 11.36 5.45 -2.55
C GLY A 15 10.86 6.16 -3.82
N GLN A 16 10.40 5.40 -4.81
CA GLN A 16 9.81 5.96 -6.04
C GLN A 16 8.51 6.69 -5.73
N PHE A 17 7.62 6.09 -4.94
CA PHE A 17 6.36 6.73 -4.57
C PHE A 17 6.56 7.93 -3.65
N LYS A 18 7.54 7.88 -2.76
CA LYS A 18 7.92 9.00 -1.89
C LYS A 18 8.32 10.23 -2.70
N ARG A 19 9.04 10.05 -3.80
CA ARG A 19 9.36 11.14 -4.72
C ARG A 19 8.11 11.77 -5.33
N PHE A 20 7.19 10.95 -5.84
CA PHE A 20 5.89 11.42 -6.32
C PHE A 20 5.15 12.23 -5.24
N ALA A 21 5.00 11.68 -4.04
CA ALA A 21 4.26 12.33 -2.96
C ALA A 21 4.88 13.68 -2.54
N LEU A 22 6.22 13.78 -2.52
CA LEU A 22 6.93 15.02 -2.19
C LEU A 22 6.79 16.09 -3.28
N GLU A 23 6.96 15.72 -4.55
CA GLU A 23 6.91 16.67 -5.67
C GLU A 23 5.48 17.14 -5.96
N SER A 24 4.50 16.24 -5.88
CA SER A 24 3.09 16.54 -6.16
C SER A 24 2.30 17.04 -4.96
N LYS A 25 2.84 16.90 -3.74
CA LYS A 25 2.13 17.10 -2.47
C LYS A 25 0.88 16.19 -2.33
N TYR A 26 0.90 15.03 -2.97
CA TYR A 26 -0.22 14.09 -2.97
C TYR A 26 -0.45 13.46 -1.60
N VAL A 27 -1.73 13.34 -1.23
CA VAL A 27 -2.22 12.67 -0.02
C VAL A 27 -3.04 11.46 -0.46
N THR A 28 -2.60 10.27 -0.07
CA THR A 28 -3.23 9.00 -0.47
C THR A 28 -4.60 8.82 0.16
N ASP A 29 -5.43 7.95 -0.43
CA ASP A 29 -6.74 7.59 0.14
C ASP A 29 -6.61 7.04 1.58
N ALA A 30 -5.53 6.30 1.87
CA ALA A 30 -5.24 5.79 3.21
C ALA A 30 -4.93 6.89 4.24
N GLU A 31 -4.51 8.08 3.81
CA GLU A 31 -4.07 9.18 4.67
C GLU A 31 -5.16 10.23 4.91
N LYS A 32 -6.29 10.12 4.22
CA LYS A 32 -7.47 10.95 4.45
C LYS A 32 -8.11 10.61 5.79
N SER A 33 -8.93 11.51 6.32
CA SER A 33 -9.52 11.39 7.67
C SER A 33 -10.40 10.16 7.85
N ASP A 34 -11.02 9.67 6.79
CA ASP A 34 -11.81 8.44 6.72
C ASP A 34 -11.01 7.21 6.23
N GLY A 35 -9.75 7.42 5.86
CA GLY A 35 -8.83 6.41 5.36
C GLY A 35 -8.55 5.31 6.39
N LYS A 36 -8.82 4.06 6.01
CA LYS A 36 -8.49 2.87 6.80
C LYS A 36 -7.86 1.84 5.90
N THR A 37 -6.58 1.58 6.13
CA THR A 37 -5.88 0.50 5.46
C THR A 37 -6.22 -0.82 6.14
N GLN A 38 -6.42 -1.88 5.34
CA GLN A 38 -6.44 -3.24 5.84
C GLN A 38 -5.01 -3.69 6.10
N CYS A 39 -4.63 -3.80 7.38
CA CYS A 39 -3.31 -4.23 7.80
C CYS A 39 -3.39 -5.61 8.45
N PHE A 40 -2.31 -6.38 8.33
CA PHE A 40 -2.21 -7.67 8.99
C PHE A 40 -2.16 -7.45 10.50
N ASP A 41 -2.98 -8.20 11.21
CA ASP A 41 -3.02 -8.26 12.67
C ASP A 41 -1.87 -9.13 13.17
N MET A 42 -0.86 -8.51 13.80
CA MET A 42 0.31 -9.22 14.31
C MET A 42 -0.03 -10.18 15.46
N GLU A 43 -1.21 -10.07 16.07
CA GLU A 43 -1.68 -10.99 17.11
C GLU A 43 -2.40 -12.23 16.54
N TRP A 44 -2.61 -12.29 15.22
CA TRP A 44 -3.32 -13.40 14.59
C TRP A 44 -2.52 -14.71 14.67
N ASP A 45 -3.13 -15.75 15.26
CA ASP A 45 -2.47 -17.02 15.60
C ASP A 45 -2.90 -18.21 14.72
N GLY A 46 -3.75 -17.99 13.72
CA GLY A 46 -4.15 -19.03 12.76
C GLY A 46 -5.63 -19.36 12.75
N TYR A 47 -6.01 -20.24 11.82
CA TYR A 47 -7.36 -20.81 11.79
C TYR A 47 -7.44 -22.04 12.71
N ARG A 48 -8.54 -22.15 13.48
CA ARG A 48 -8.78 -23.29 14.37
C ARG A 48 -9.89 -24.19 13.81
N TRP A 49 -9.63 -25.49 13.74
CA TRP A 49 -10.63 -26.47 13.31
C TRP A 49 -11.85 -26.46 14.25
N GLY A 50 -13.05 -26.38 13.68
CA GLY A 50 -14.31 -26.29 14.44
C GLY A 50 -14.52 -24.98 15.21
N GLY A 51 -13.61 -24.00 15.08
CA GLY A 51 -13.71 -22.69 15.71
C GLY A 51 -14.35 -21.62 14.81
N LYS A 52 -14.61 -20.44 15.37
CA LYS A 52 -15.03 -19.27 14.60
C LYS A 52 -13.88 -18.78 13.71
N VAL A 53 -14.18 -18.49 12.44
CA VAL A 53 -13.22 -17.89 11.51
C VAL A 53 -12.91 -16.46 11.97
N VAL A 54 -11.64 -16.19 12.25
CA VAL A 54 -11.10 -14.85 12.51
C VAL A 54 -10.13 -14.53 11.37
N HIS A 55 -10.42 -13.47 10.62
CA HIS A 55 -9.57 -13.05 9.51
C HIS A 55 -8.34 -12.29 10.02
N PRO A 56 -7.17 -12.48 9.39
CA PRO A 56 -5.93 -11.83 9.80
C PRO A 56 -5.86 -10.34 9.47
N TRP A 57 -6.80 -9.80 8.68
CA TRP A 57 -6.75 -8.41 8.22
C TRP A 57 -7.78 -7.58 8.96
N LYS A 58 -7.33 -6.44 9.50
CA LYS A 58 -8.18 -5.49 10.23
C LYS A 58 -8.03 -4.08 9.65
N PRO A 59 -9.11 -3.28 9.59
CA PRO A 59 -9.01 -1.87 9.26
C PRO A 59 -8.27 -1.15 10.39
N MET A 60 -7.12 -0.54 10.08
CA MET A 60 -6.30 0.17 11.05
C MET A 60 -6.24 1.68 10.71
N PRO A 61 -6.88 2.55 11.53
CA PRO A 61 -6.77 4.00 11.37
C PRO A 61 -5.32 4.47 11.52
N GLY A 62 -4.93 5.46 10.73
CA GLY A 62 -3.59 6.05 10.78
C GLY A 62 -2.48 5.23 10.12
N LYS A 63 -2.78 4.02 9.60
CA LYS A 63 -1.84 3.22 8.81
C LYS A 63 -1.93 3.60 7.32
N SER A 64 -0.78 3.78 6.70
CA SER A 64 -0.65 4.17 5.29
C SER A 64 0.60 3.55 4.65
N TRP A 65 0.95 3.97 3.44
CA TRP A 65 2.19 3.56 2.79
C TRP A 65 3.47 4.01 3.54
N ARG A 66 3.36 5.04 4.40
CA ARG A 66 4.45 5.51 5.26
C ARG A 66 4.68 4.57 6.45
N ASP A 67 3.58 4.13 7.08
CA ASP A 67 3.57 3.12 8.16
C ASP A 67 2.53 2.03 7.83
N PRO A 68 2.95 0.95 7.16
CA PRO A 68 2.04 -0.13 6.76
C PRO A 68 1.69 -1.13 7.87
N ASN A 69 2.07 -0.86 9.13
CA ASN A 69 2.02 -1.82 10.23
C ASN A 69 3.03 -2.97 10.11
N TRP A 70 4.19 -2.71 9.54
CA TRP A 70 5.30 -3.67 9.60
C TRP A 70 5.85 -3.75 11.04
N GLY A 71 6.21 -4.96 11.49
CA GLY A 71 6.98 -5.16 12.72
C GLY A 71 8.45 -4.72 12.61
N PHE A 72 8.84 -4.05 11.52
CA PHE A 72 10.20 -3.60 11.24
C PHE A 72 10.18 -2.28 10.45
N PRO A 73 11.30 -1.52 10.42
CA PRO A 73 11.35 -0.24 9.71
C PRO A 73 11.07 -0.37 8.21
N ASN A 74 10.19 0.47 7.70
CA ASN A 74 9.91 0.58 6.27
C ASN A 74 11.15 1.14 5.53
N ARG A 75 11.44 0.63 4.32
CA ARG A 75 12.64 1.00 3.55
C ARG A 75 12.27 1.43 2.15
N ASP A 76 13.02 2.38 1.60
CA ASP A 76 12.77 2.93 0.26
C ASP A 76 12.84 1.89 -0.86
N VAL A 77 13.50 0.75 -0.65
CA VAL A 77 13.61 -0.35 -1.62
C VAL A 77 12.47 -1.37 -1.56
N PHE A 78 11.63 -1.32 -0.51
CA PHE A 78 10.51 -2.24 -0.37
C PHE A 78 9.36 -1.86 -1.31
N PRO A 79 8.54 -2.85 -1.72
CA PRO A 79 7.35 -2.56 -2.50
C PRO A 79 6.42 -1.65 -1.70
N MET A 80 5.85 -0.70 -2.42
CA MET A 80 4.85 0.21 -1.90
C MET A 80 3.54 -0.56 -1.65
N VAL A 81 2.98 -0.43 -0.44
CA VAL A 81 1.73 -1.07 -0.02
C VAL A 81 0.78 -0.04 0.60
N SER A 82 -0.42 -0.46 0.99
CA SER A 82 -1.41 0.41 1.63
C SER A 82 -1.87 1.56 0.73
N VAL A 83 -2.13 1.23 -0.53
CA VAL A 83 -2.58 2.16 -1.58
C VAL A 83 -3.79 1.66 -2.31
N SER A 84 -4.59 2.62 -2.75
CA SER A 84 -5.75 2.37 -3.58
C SER A 84 -5.40 2.37 -5.06
N TYR A 85 -6.37 1.92 -5.86
CA TYR A 85 -6.34 2.07 -7.31
C TYR A 85 -6.26 3.55 -7.75
N ASN A 86 -6.85 4.48 -6.99
CA ASN A 86 -6.81 5.90 -7.31
C ASN A 86 -5.41 6.47 -7.08
N ASP A 87 -4.75 6.07 -5.99
CA ASP A 87 -3.39 6.49 -5.66
C ASP A 87 -2.40 6.09 -6.77
N MET A 88 -2.50 4.84 -7.24
CA MET A 88 -1.64 4.34 -8.32
C MET A 88 -1.95 4.98 -9.68
N ASN A 89 -3.21 5.30 -9.96
CA ASN A 89 -3.55 6.07 -11.16
C ASN A 89 -2.97 7.49 -11.14
N ALA A 90 -2.99 8.16 -9.98
CA ALA A 90 -2.37 9.47 -9.82
C ALA A 90 -0.85 9.38 -10.02
N PHE A 91 -0.21 8.36 -9.45
CA PHE A 91 1.22 8.10 -9.65
C PHE A 91 1.57 7.87 -11.13
N CYS A 92 0.82 7.01 -11.84
CA CYS A 92 1.06 6.74 -13.26
C CYS A 92 0.89 7.99 -14.14
N ARG A 93 -0.06 8.88 -13.83
CA ARG A 93 -0.24 10.15 -14.55
C ARG A 93 0.88 11.15 -14.30
N TRP A 94 1.52 11.11 -13.13
CA TRP A 94 2.64 11.98 -12.81
C TRP A 94 3.94 11.58 -13.55
N LEU A 95 4.08 10.31 -13.94
CA LEU A 95 5.23 9.81 -14.69
C LEU A 95 5.25 10.21 -16.18
N THR A 96 4.18 10.87 -16.68
CA THR A 96 4.02 11.29 -18.08
C THR A 96 4.00 12.80 -18.20
#